data_AF-A0A1B6KCT9-F1
#
_entry.id   AF-A0A1B6KCT9-F1
#
_cell.length_a   1.000
_cell.length_b   1.000
_cell.length_c   1.000
_cell.angle_alpha   90.00
_cell.angle_beta   90.00
_cell.angle_gamma   90.00
#
_symmetry.space_group_name_H-M   'P 1'
#
loop_
_entity.id
_entity.type
_entity.pdbx_description
1 polymer ?
#
loop_
_entity_poly.entity_id
_entity_poly.type
_entity_poly.pdbx_seq_one_letter_code
_entity_poly.pdbx_strand_id
1 'polypeptide(L)'
;VMSPFIGYAIIKEDFKLALIMLIVAGVTDFLDGLIARTFPNQASRLGSFLDPLADKILITSLFLTLTYSGHIPLPLTLLVVSRDFVLLCAGIYIRLLSLPPPRTLRRLLDLSHATAQLSPTLISKVNTAVQLITVASTLAAPSLPFPHEDILVLLWYLTAATTVTSGFSYIFAR
;
A
#
# COMPACT_ATOMS: atom_id res chain seq x y z
N VAL A 1 -10.91 -0.09 4.86
CA VAL A 1 -12.23 0.59 4.64
C VAL A 1 -12.18 2.12 4.81
N MET A 2 -11.22 2.70 5.55
CA MET A 2 -11.14 4.16 5.75
C MET A 2 -10.60 4.99 4.57
N SER A 3 -9.96 4.37 3.58
CA SER A 3 -9.31 5.04 2.43
C SER A 3 -10.12 6.18 1.77
N PRO A 4 -11.40 6.00 1.36
CA PRO A 4 -12.16 7.08 0.71
C PRO A 4 -12.43 8.27 1.65
N PHE A 5 -12.57 8.02 2.96
CA PHE A 5 -12.78 9.09 3.95
C PHE A 5 -11.51 9.91 4.15
N ILE A 6 -10.34 9.26 4.19
CA ILE A 6 -9.06 9.96 4.28
C ILE A 6 -8.83 10.79 3.01
N GLY A 7 -9.08 10.21 1.83
CA GLY A 7 -8.97 10.93 0.56
C GLY A 7 -9.90 12.14 0.49
N TYR A 8 -11.14 12.02 0.98
CA TYR A 8 -12.08 13.14 1.07
C TYR A 8 -11.57 14.25 2.00
N ALA A 9 -11.02 13.90 3.17
CA ALA A 9 -10.44 14.89 4.10
C ALA A 9 -9.26 15.63 3.49
N ILE A 10 -8.40 14.94 2.73
CA ILE A 10 -7.28 15.53 1.99
C ILE A 10 -7.77 16.55 0.96
N ILE A 11 -8.78 16.19 0.16
CA ILE A 11 -9.37 17.09 -0.85
C ILE A 11 -10.01 18.32 -0.22
N LYS A 12 -10.50 18.20 1.03
CA LYS A 12 -11.02 19.33 1.82
C LYS A 12 -9.94 20.11 2.57
N GLU A 13 -8.67 19.79 2.35
CA GLU A 13 -7.51 20.38 3.04
C GLU A 13 -7.54 20.23 4.57
N ASP A 14 -8.34 19.28 5.09
CA ASP A 14 -8.33 18.91 6.51
C ASP A 14 -7.26 17.83 6.76
N PHE A 15 -6.00 18.26 6.65
CA PHE A 15 -4.84 17.38 6.79
C PHE A 15 -4.72 16.80 8.19
N LYS A 16 -5.19 17.52 9.21
CA LYS A 16 -5.19 17.04 10.60
C LYS A 16 -6.15 15.87 10.76
N LEU A 17 -7.37 15.97 10.24
CA LEU A 17 -8.32 14.86 10.26
C LEU A 17 -7.81 13.67 9.44
N ALA A 18 -7.27 13.92 8.25
CA ALA A 18 -6.69 12.88 7.40
C ALA A 18 -5.55 12.13 8.10
N LEU A 19 -4.65 12.84 8.80
CA LEU A 19 -3.56 12.23 9.57
C LEU A 19 -4.08 11.39 10.73
N ILE A 20 -5.06 11.88 11.49
CA ILE A 20 -5.67 11.12 12.59
C ILE A 20 -6.31 9.83 12.06
N MET A 21 -7.08 9.92 10.97
CA MET A 21 -7.70 8.75 10.35
C MET A 21 -6.65 7.75 9.82
N LEU A 22 -5.55 8.24 9.24
CA LEU A 22 -4.44 7.37 8.80
C LEU A 22 -3.81 6.63 9.98
N ILE A 23 -3.56 7.30 11.10
CA ILE A 23 -3.02 6.69 12.32
C ILE A 23 -3.99 5.64 12.87
N VAL A 24 -5.29 5.98 12.97
CA VAL A 24 -6.31 5.04 13.45
C VAL A 24 -6.40 3.81 12.54
N ALA A 25 -6.36 3.99 11.22
CA ALA A 25 -6.34 2.88 10.26
C ALA A 25 -5.13 1.97 10.49
N GLY A 26 -3.92 2.54 10.56
CA GLY A 26 -2.68 1.77 10.77
C GLY A 26 -2.63 1.04 12.12
N VAL A 27 -3.16 1.65 13.19
CA VAL A 27 -3.29 0.99 14.49
C VAL A 27 -4.28 -0.17 14.43
N THR A 28 -5.39 0.01 13.72
CA THR A 28 -6.40 -1.05 13.55
C THR A 28 -5.80 -2.24 12.78
N ASP A 29 -5.11 -1.99 11.66
CA ASP A 29 -4.46 -3.04 10.86
C ASP A 29 -3.36 -3.76 11.67
N PHE A 30 -2.62 -3.04 12.51
CA PHE A 30 -1.64 -3.64 13.42
C PHE A 30 -2.29 -4.56 14.46
N LEU A 31 -3.42 -4.13 15.05
CA LEU A 31 -4.17 -4.92 16.03
C LEU A 31 -4.78 -6.17 15.38
N ASP A 32 -5.37 -6.05 14.19
CA ASP A 32 -5.90 -7.19 13.44
C ASP A 32 -4.79 -8.20 13.10
N GLY A 33 -3.63 -7.68 12.68
CA GLY A 33 -2.44 -8.49 12.43
C GLY A 33 -1.84 -9.13 13.68
N LEU A 34 -2.02 -8.53 14.87
CA LEU A 34 -1.61 -9.12 16.14
C LEU A 34 -2.58 -10.22 16.56
N ILE A 35 -3.88 -9.96 16.51
CA ILE A 35 -4.94 -10.92 16.82
C ILE A 35 -4.81 -12.16 15.92
N ALA A 36 -4.60 -11.98 14.62
CA ALA A 36 -4.43 -13.09 13.68
C ALA A 36 -3.20 -13.97 14.00
N ARG A 37 -2.13 -13.40 14.58
CA ARG A 37 -0.93 -14.15 15.01
C ARG A 37 -1.12 -14.84 16.34
N THR A 38 -1.83 -14.21 17.27
CA THR A 38 -2.07 -14.74 18.61
C THR A 38 -3.18 -15.80 18.61
N PHE A 39 -4.17 -15.67 17.73
CA PHE A 39 -5.32 -16.58 17.61
C PHE A 39 -5.43 -17.15 16.19
N PRO A 40 -4.62 -18.18 15.83
CA PRO A 40 -4.61 -18.75 14.48
C PRO A 40 -5.98 -19.25 14.01
N ASN A 41 -6.84 -19.67 14.95
CA ASN A 41 -8.20 -20.14 14.65
C ASN A 41 -9.15 -19.03 14.19
N GLN A 42 -8.79 -17.75 14.37
CA GLN A 42 -9.56 -16.60 13.90
C GLN A 42 -9.00 -16.00 12.60
N ALA A 43 -7.84 -16.48 12.12
CA ALA A 43 -7.28 -16.03 10.85
C ALA A 43 -8.11 -16.57 9.67
N SER A 44 -8.79 -15.68 8.96
CA SER A 44 -9.55 -16.04 7.76
C SER A 44 -8.67 -16.04 6.51
N ARG A 45 -8.83 -17.06 5.66
CA ARG A 45 -8.18 -17.12 4.34
C ARG A 45 -8.61 -15.94 3.45
N LEU A 46 -9.87 -15.53 3.56
CA LEU A 46 -10.39 -14.36 2.84
C LEU A 46 -9.68 -13.08 3.29
N GLY A 47 -9.53 -12.87 4.60
CA GLY A 47 -8.82 -11.73 5.18
C GLY A 47 -7.39 -11.66 4.66
N SER A 48 -6.62 -12.75 4.78
CA SER A 48 -5.22 -12.81 4.34
C SER A 48 -4.98 -12.46 2.85
N PHE A 49 -6.01 -12.56 2.00
CA PHE A 49 -5.97 -12.15 0.60
C PHE A 49 -6.47 -10.73 0.38
N LEU A 50 -7.49 -10.29 1.13
CA LEU A 50 -8.07 -8.96 1.01
C LEU A 50 -7.19 -7.88 1.67
N ASP A 51 -6.45 -8.21 2.73
CA ASP A 51 -5.63 -7.24 3.46
C ASP A 51 -4.55 -6.60 2.56
N PRO A 52 -3.71 -7.36 1.81
CA PRO A 52 -2.72 -6.76 0.92
C PRO A 52 -3.34 -5.92 -0.21
N LEU A 53 -4.57 -6.24 -0.64
CA LEU A 53 -5.29 -5.46 -1.64
C LEU A 53 -5.81 -4.15 -1.04
N ALA A 54 -6.38 -4.21 0.16
CA ALA A 54 -6.86 -3.03 0.89
C ALA A 54 -5.72 -2.05 1.18
N ASP A 55 -4.55 -2.55 1.59
CA ASP A 55 -3.34 -1.76 1.81
C ASP A 55 -2.92 -1.01 0.53
N LYS A 56 -2.91 -1.70 -0.61
CA LYS A 56 -2.54 -1.12 -1.90
C LYS A 56 -3.53 -0.06 -2.36
N ILE A 57 -4.83 -0.28 -2.12
CA ILE A 57 -5.88 0.71 -2.41
C ILE A 57 -5.70 1.94 -1.53
N LEU A 58 -5.42 1.75 -0.23
CA LEU A 58 -5.19 2.85 0.71
C LEU A 58 -4.01 3.72 0.25
N ILE A 59 -2.83 3.13 0.04
CA ILE A 59 -1.64 3.88 -0.40
C ILE A 59 -1.88 4.58 -1.73
N THR A 60 -2.45 3.87 -2.71
CA THR A 60 -2.74 4.44 -4.04
C THR A 60 -3.68 5.63 -3.93
N SER A 61 -4.76 5.50 -3.16
CA SER A 61 -5.71 6.59 -2.92
C SER A 61 -5.03 7.81 -2.30
N LEU A 62 -4.17 7.61 -1.29
CA LEU A 62 -3.49 8.70 -0.59
C LEU A 62 -2.54 9.47 -1.52
N PHE A 63 -1.71 8.76 -2.29
CA PHE A 63 -0.82 9.38 -3.29
C PHE A 63 -1.62 10.16 -4.34
N LEU A 64 -2.72 9.59 -4.85
CA LEU A 64 -3.58 10.27 -5.83
C LEU A 64 -4.20 11.55 -5.25
N THR A 65 -4.77 11.50 -4.04
CA THR A 65 -5.40 12.68 -3.43
C THR A 65 -4.39 13.75 -3.01
N LEU A 66 -3.19 13.35 -2.56
CA LEU A 66 -2.13 14.30 -2.22
C LEU A 66 -1.52 14.96 -3.46
N THR A 67 -1.37 14.22 -4.56
CA THR A 67 -0.98 14.82 -5.84
C THR A 67 -2.06 15.73 -6.40
N TYR A 68 -3.32 15.35 -6.30
CA TYR A 68 -4.43 16.20 -6.70
C TYR A 68 -4.44 17.53 -5.91
N SER A 69 -4.11 17.47 -4.63
CA SER A 69 -4.01 18.66 -3.75
C SER A 69 -2.67 19.40 -3.89
N GLY A 70 -1.79 19.00 -4.82
CA GLY A 70 -0.51 19.67 -5.09
C GLY A 70 0.63 19.36 -4.11
N HIS A 71 0.45 18.46 -3.15
CA HIS A 71 1.43 18.17 -2.10
C HIS A 71 2.43 17.05 -2.45
N ILE A 72 2.17 16.26 -3.49
CA ILE A 72 3.10 15.23 -4.00
C ILE A 72 3.25 15.39 -5.51
N PRO A 73 4.49 15.41 -6.05
CA PRO A 73 4.71 15.55 -7.48
C PRO A 73 4.16 14.34 -8.26
N LEU A 74 3.47 14.62 -9.38
CA LEU A 74 2.86 13.60 -10.23
C LEU A 74 3.80 12.46 -10.66
N PRO A 75 5.08 12.71 -11.04
CA PRO A 75 6.00 11.63 -11.39
C PRO A 75 6.20 10.60 -10.27
N LEU A 76 6.24 11.02 -9.00
CA LEU A 76 6.38 10.11 -7.87
C LEU A 76 5.14 9.22 -7.72
N THR A 77 3.95 9.82 -7.80
CA THR A 77 2.69 9.09 -7.73
C THR A 77 2.55 8.08 -8.86
N LEU A 78 2.88 8.46 -10.09
CA LEU A 78 2.86 7.53 -11.23
C LEU A 78 3.84 6.35 -11.03
N LEU A 79 5.03 6.61 -10.51
CA LEU A 79 6.03 5.57 -10.20
C LEU A 79 5.49 4.57 -9.17
N VAL A 80 4.94 5.06 -8.05
CA VAL A 80 4.39 4.22 -6.97
C VAL A 80 3.21 3.39 -7.46
N VAL A 81 2.23 4.05 -8.10
CA VAL A 81 0.98 3.40 -8.55
C VAL A 81 1.25 2.39 -9.65
N SER A 82 2.10 2.72 -10.63
CA SER A 82 2.43 1.78 -11.71
C SER A 82 3.14 0.53 -11.19
N ARG A 83 4.11 0.69 -10.28
CA ARG A 83 4.81 -0.44 -9.65
C ARG A 83 3.85 -1.34 -8.90
N ASP A 84 2.96 -0.77 -8.09
CA ASP A 84 2.01 -1.53 -7.29
C ASP A 84 0.97 -2.25 -8.16
N PHE A 85 0.52 -1.61 -9.25
CA PHE A 85 -0.35 -2.22 -10.25
C PHE A 85 0.32 -3.41 -10.94
N VAL A 86 1.59 -3.28 -11.34
CA VAL A 86 2.35 -4.38 -11.96
C VAL A 86 2.48 -5.57 -11.02
N LEU A 87 2.77 -5.34 -9.73
CA LEU A 87 2.88 -6.43 -8.76
C LEU A 87 1.54 -7.12 -8.48
N LEU A 88 0.46 -6.34 -8.39
CA LEU A 88 -0.88 -6.90 -8.24
C LEU A 88 -1.25 -7.78 -9.44
N CYS A 89 -1.02 -7.28 -10.66
CA CYS A 89 -1.26 -8.02 -11.90
C CYS A 89 -0.39 -9.28 -11.99
N ALA A 90 0.90 -9.19 -11.62
CA ALA A 90 1.80 -10.33 -11.58
C ALA A 90 1.33 -11.40 -10.59
N GLY A 91 0.88 -11.01 -9.40
CA GLY A 91 0.32 -11.93 -8.40
C GLY A 91 -0.94 -12.65 -8.90
N ILE A 92 -1.86 -11.90 -9.53
CA ILE A 92 -3.07 -12.48 -10.15
C ILE A 92 -2.68 -13.43 -11.30
N TYR A 93 -1.72 -13.05 -12.14
CA TYR A 93 -1.27 -13.85 -13.27
C TYR A 93 -0.63 -15.18 -12.82
N ILE A 94 0.26 -15.14 -11.82
CA ILE A 94 0.87 -16.36 -11.25
C ILE A 94 -0.20 -17.27 -10.66
N ARG A 95 -1.20 -16.70 -9.97
CA ARG A 95 -2.34 -17.48 -9.44
C ARG A 95 -3.16 -18.13 -10.55
N LEU A 96 -3.40 -17.43 -11.66
CA LEU A 96 -4.11 -18.00 -12.81
C LEU A 96 -3.35 -19.18 -13.45
N LEU A 97 -2.02 -19.14 -13.43
CA LEU A 97 -1.19 -20.24 -13.94
C LEU A 97 -1.12 -21.43 -13.00
N SER A 98 -1.18 -21.21 -11.67
CA SER A 98 -1.10 -22.28 -10.67
C SER A 98 -2.39 -23.08 -10.49
N LEU A 99 -3.53 -22.63 -11.08
CA LEU A 99 -4.81 -23.31 -11.00
C LEU A 99 -4.93 -24.48 -12.00
N PRO A 100 -5.37 -25.69 -11.58
CA PRO A 100 -5.64 -26.80 -12.49
C PRO A 100 -6.84 -26.48 -13.40
N PRO A 101 -6.83 -26.93 -14.68
CA PRO A 101 -7.94 -26.69 -15.61
C PRO A 101 -9.26 -27.32 -15.10
N PRO A 102 -10.44 -26.76 -15.40
CA PRO A 102 -10.71 -25.53 -16.15
C PRO A 102 -10.40 -24.22 -15.38
N ARG A 103 -9.92 -23.21 -16.11
CA ARG A 103 -9.63 -21.86 -15.61
C ARG A 103 -10.89 -20.99 -15.70
N THR A 104 -11.61 -20.86 -14.58
CA THR A 104 -12.86 -20.08 -14.52
C THR A 104 -12.72 -18.93 -13.52
N LEU A 105 -13.39 -17.79 -13.74
CA LEU A 105 -13.39 -16.65 -12.79
C LEU A 105 -13.84 -17.04 -11.38
N ARG A 106 -14.80 -17.97 -11.27
CA ARG A 106 -15.21 -18.54 -9.97
C ARG A 106 -14.08 -19.24 -9.23
N ARG A 107 -13.14 -19.90 -9.94
CA ARG A 107 -11.97 -20.55 -9.35
C ARG A 107 -10.84 -19.58 -9.01
N LEU A 108 -10.73 -18.48 -9.74
CA LEU A 108 -9.84 -17.37 -9.33
C LEU A 108 -10.32 -16.77 -7.99
N LEU A 109 -11.64 -16.69 -7.81
CA LEU A 109 -12.27 -16.26 -6.56
C LEU A 109 -12.41 -17.38 -5.53
N ASP A 110 -12.14 -18.65 -5.88
CA ASP A 110 -12.05 -19.75 -4.91
C ASP A 110 -10.79 -19.54 -4.07
N LEU A 111 -11.01 -19.01 -2.88
CA LEU A 111 -9.99 -18.69 -1.89
C LEU A 111 -9.62 -19.91 -1.02
N SER A 112 -10.15 -21.08 -1.38
CA SER A 112 -9.90 -22.37 -0.75
C SER A 112 -8.55 -22.98 -1.11
N HIS A 113 -7.93 -22.58 -2.24
CA HIS A 113 -6.63 -23.07 -2.69
C HIS A 113 -5.64 -21.90 -2.75
N ALA A 114 -4.94 -21.68 -1.63
CA ALA A 114 -3.92 -20.65 -1.51
C ALA A 114 -2.62 -21.12 -2.17
N THR A 115 -2.54 -21.02 -3.50
CA THR A 115 -1.33 -21.39 -4.24
C THR A 115 -0.66 -20.15 -4.82
N ALA A 116 0.57 -19.94 -4.33
CA ALA A 116 1.53 -18.87 -4.63
C ALA A 116 1.27 -17.51 -3.94
N GLN A 117 1.66 -17.43 -2.66
CA GLN A 117 2.10 -16.15 -2.12
C GLN A 117 3.46 -15.83 -2.74
N LEU A 118 3.54 -14.77 -3.55
CA LEU A 118 4.82 -14.11 -3.84
C LEU A 118 5.42 -13.74 -2.49
N SER A 119 6.45 -14.46 -2.04
CA SER A 119 7.07 -14.21 -0.74
C SER A 119 7.54 -12.76 -0.72
N PRO A 120 6.98 -11.90 0.15
CA PRO A 120 7.30 -10.48 0.10
C PRO A 120 8.78 -10.29 0.46
N THR A 121 9.55 -9.72 -0.49
CA THR A 121 10.96 -9.42 -0.27
C THR A 121 11.11 -8.36 0.82
N LEU A 122 12.21 -8.40 1.59
CA LEU A 122 12.50 -7.38 2.61
C LEU A 122 12.51 -5.98 2.00
N ILE A 123 13.03 -5.84 0.78
CA ILE A 123 13.06 -4.59 0.00
C ILE A 123 11.64 -4.03 -0.22
N SER A 124 10.66 -4.89 -0.48
CA SER A 124 9.26 -4.48 -0.66
C SER A 124 8.61 -3.98 0.62
N LYS A 125 8.98 -4.57 1.77
CA LYS A 125 8.50 -4.13 3.09
C LYS A 125 9.07 -2.76 3.43
N VAL A 126 10.38 -2.57 3.22
CA VAL A 126 11.04 -1.28 3.41
C VAL A 126 10.40 -0.21 2.53
N ASN A 127 10.19 -0.49 1.24
CA ASN A 127 9.54 0.46 0.33
C ASN A 127 8.15 0.88 0.84
N THR A 128 7.34 -0.07 1.29
CA THR A 128 5.99 0.23 1.79
C THR A 128 6.04 1.07 3.07
N ALA A 129 6.99 0.81 3.98
CA ALA A 129 7.21 1.62 5.16
C ALA A 129 7.64 3.05 4.80
N VAL A 130 8.55 3.21 3.84
CA VAL A 130 9.00 4.52 3.35
C VAL A 130 7.83 5.29 2.73
N GLN A 131 7.00 4.64 1.90
CA GLN A 131 5.80 5.25 1.32
C GLN A 131 4.82 5.75 2.39
N LEU A 132 4.57 4.94 3.44
CA LEU A 132 3.73 5.34 4.57
C LEU A 132 4.31 6.55 5.31
N ILE A 133 5.62 6.56 5.57
CA ILE A 133 6.31 7.68 6.22
C ILE A 133 6.18 8.94 5.36
N THR A 134 6.39 8.84 4.05
CA THR A 134 6.25 9.98 3.14
C THR A 134 4.84 10.54 3.16
N VAL A 135 3.82 9.70 3.07
CA VAL A 135 2.42 10.15 3.16
C VAL A 135 2.11 10.79 4.50
N ALA A 136 2.49 10.16 5.61
CA ALA A 136 2.26 10.69 6.96
C ALA A 136 2.98 12.04 7.17
N SER A 137 4.23 12.15 6.73
CA SER A 137 5.00 13.41 6.79
C SER A 137 4.37 14.50 5.93
N THR A 138 3.90 14.18 4.72
CA THR A 138 3.20 15.13 3.85
C THR A 138 1.89 15.60 4.47
N LEU A 139 1.12 14.71 5.13
CA LEU A 139 -0.09 15.10 5.86
C LEU A 139 0.22 15.93 7.12
N ALA A 140 1.31 15.65 7.80
CA ALA A 140 1.72 16.39 8.99
C ALA A 140 2.33 17.76 8.66
N ALA A 141 2.93 17.94 7.48
CA ALA A 141 3.67 19.12 7.09
C ALA A 141 2.91 20.45 7.28
N PRO A 142 1.64 20.60 6.84
CA PRO A 142 0.87 21.81 7.09
C PRO A 142 0.62 22.13 8.57
N SER A 143 0.76 21.13 9.45
CA SER A 143 0.56 21.24 10.89
C SER A 143 1.86 21.58 11.65
N LEU A 144 3.01 21.52 10.98
CA LEU A 144 4.32 21.71 11.61
C LEU A 144 4.78 23.17 11.48
N PRO A 145 5.32 23.78 12.56
CA PRO A 145 5.73 25.19 12.56
C PRO A 145 7.10 25.46 11.91
N PHE A 146 7.79 24.45 11.39
CA PHE A 146 9.17 24.55 10.86
C PHE A 146 9.23 24.34 9.34
N PRO A 147 10.24 24.90 8.65
CA PRO A 147 10.45 24.64 7.22
C PRO A 147 10.65 23.14 6.97
N HIS A 148 9.79 22.58 6.12
CA HIS A 148 9.65 21.13 5.93
C HIS A 148 9.85 20.70 4.46
N GLU A 149 9.98 21.64 3.54
CA GLU A 149 10.08 21.37 2.09
C GLU A 149 11.28 20.48 1.76
N ASP A 150 12.47 20.80 2.27
CA ASP A 150 13.70 20.02 2.01
C ASP A 150 13.58 18.56 2.50
N ILE A 151 12.93 18.36 3.66
CA ILE A 151 12.71 17.04 4.25
C ILE A 151 11.72 16.23 3.38
N LEU A 152 10.64 16.87 2.91
CA LEU A 152 9.67 16.22 2.03
C LEU A 152 10.29 15.84 0.69
N VAL A 153 11.10 16.72 0.10
CA VAL A 153 11.81 16.44 -1.15
C VAL A 153 12.78 15.27 -0.97
N LEU A 154 13.52 15.21 0.14
CA LEU A 154 14.38 14.07 0.46
C LEU A 154 13.58 12.78 0.58
N LEU A 155 12.43 12.82 1.25
CA LEU A 155 11.51 11.67 1.38
C LEU A 155 10.96 11.23 0.03
N TRP A 156 10.68 12.15 -0.89
CA TRP A 156 10.24 11.84 -2.25
C TRP A 156 11.31 11.09 -3.03
N TYR A 157 12.56 11.56 -2.98
CA TYR A 157 13.68 10.87 -3.62
C TYR A 157 13.95 9.50 -3.00
N LEU A 158 13.86 9.39 -1.68
CA LEU A 158 14.00 8.10 -0.97
C LEU A 158 12.89 7.13 -1.36
N THR A 159 11.65 7.61 -1.46
CA THR A 159 10.50 6.82 -1.94
C THR A 159 10.69 6.37 -3.37
N ALA A 160 11.15 7.26 -4.25
CA ALA A 160 11.42 6.91 -5.64
C ALA A 160 12.50 5.82 -5.74
N ALA A 161 13.63 6.00 -5.05
CA ALA A 161 14.74 5.04 -5.05
C ALA A 161 14.31 3.67 -4.50
N THR A 162 13.58 3.65 -3.39
CA THR A 162 13.09 2.40 -2.78
C THR A 162 12.00 1.73 -3.63
N THR A 163 11.16 2.51 -4.31
CA THR A 163 10.13 1.98 -5.22
C THR A 163 10.79 1.31 -6.43
N VAL A 164 11.77 1.97 -7.05
CA VAL A 164 12.53 1.44 -8.20
C VAL A 164 13.28 0.17 -7.81
N THR A 165 14.06 0.20 -6.71
CA THR A 165 14.82 -0.97 -6.25
C THR A 165 13.92 -2.14 -5.87
N SER A 166 12.75 -1.87 -5.27
CA SER A 166 11.78 -2.92 -4.97
C SER A 166 11.15 -3.53 -6.22
N GLY A 167 10.92 -2.74 -7.28
CA GLY A 167 10.45 -3.24 -8.57
C GLY A 167 11.47 -4.17 -9.22
N PHE A 168 12.74 -3.78 -9.24
CA PHE A 168 13.82 -4.63 -9.76
C PHE A 168 14.03 -5.90 -8.92
N SER A 169 13.90 -5.82 -7.60
CA SER A 169 14.07 -6.98 -6.71
C SER A 169 13.16 -8.15 -7.09
N TYR A 170 11.96 -7.92 -7.62
CA TYR A 170 11.06 -9.00 -8.05
C TYR A 170 11.49 -9.65 -9.38
N ILE A 171 12.18 -8.91 -10.24
CA ILE A 171 12.72 -9.47 -11.50
C ILE A 171 13.88 -10.43 -11.19
N PHE A 172 14.67 -10.13 -10.14
CA PHE A 172 15.84 -10.92 -9.75
C PHE A 172 15.56 -11.97 -8.67
N ALA A 173 14.44 -11.87 -7.94
CA ALA A 173 13.97 -12.92 -7.04
C ALA A 173 13.38 -14.07 -7.88
N ARG A 174 14.26 -14.93 -8.38
CA ARG A 174 13.93 -16.23 -8.97
C ARG A 174 13.52 -17.24 -7.90
#